data_AF-A0A2H0VPT9-F1
#
_entry.id   AF-A0A2H0VPT9-F1
#
_cell.length_a   1.000
_cell.length_b   1.000
_cell.length_c   1.000
_cell.angle_alpha   90.00
_cell.angle_beta   90.00
_cell.angle_gamma   90.00
#
_symmetry.space_group_name_H-M   'P 1'
#
loop_
_entity.id
_entity.type
_entity.pdbx_description
1 polymer ?
#
loop_
_entity_poly.entity_id
_entity_poly.type
_entity_poly.pdbx_seq_one_letter_code
_entity_poly.pdbx_strand_id
1 'polypeptide(L)'
;MDVKGSSREIKIISNIYWKSNFCAMIMRNYKLSLIMNLPPQKFREIVFQILYAFDFTDLIEDEILEMVMKLCKISKKNAKACYEKCLIIFEKLQEIDPIIAGSSPSYEFQRISSVEKNILRLTLFEMLFDEDMPEKVCISEGIRLAKKFSTTESTAFVNAVLDNIYKTRLAVAH
;
A
#
# COMPACT_ATOMS: atom_id res chain seq x y z
N MET A 1 19.42 19.21 11.51
CA MET A 1 19.68 17.90 10.88
C MET A 1 18.46 17.60 10.04
N ASP A 2 18.51 17.97 8.77
CA ASP A 2 17.36 17.92 7.87
C ASP A 2 17.04 16.48 7.50
N VAL A 3 15.84 16.05 7.86
CA VAL A 3 15.19 14.86 7.31
C VAL A 3 14.78 15.23 5.88
N LYS A 4 15.72 15.13 4.94
CA LYS A 4 15.38 15.17 3.51
C LYS A 4 14.52 13.95 3.19
N GLY A 5 13.21 14.14 3.24
CA GLY A 5 12.29 13.31 2.45
C GLY A 5 12.88 13.18 1.05
N SER A 6 13.05 11.94 0.60
CA SER A 6 13.72 11.64 -0.66
C SER A 6 13.13 12.51 -1.76
N SER A 7 13.97 13.24 -2.51
CA SER A 7 13.56 14.15 -3.59
C SER A 7 12.68 13.47 -4.68
N ARG A 8 12.46 12.15 -4.59
CA ARG A 8 11.57 11.33 -5.40
C ARG A 8 10.10 11.44 -4.99
N GLU A 9 9.77 11.47 -3.70
CA GLU A 9 8.39 11.65 -3.21
C GLU A 9 7.83 13.01 -3.67
N ILE A 10 8.67 14.04 -3.62
CA ILE A 10 8.33 15.40 -4.04
C ILE A 10 8.06 15.48 -5.55
N LYS A 11 8.76 14.70 -6.39
CA LYS A 11 8.54 14.68 -7.85
C LYS A 11 7.21 14.04 -8.23
N ILE A 12 6.84 12.93 -7.58
CA ILE A 12 5.54 12.27 -7.79
C ILE A 12 4.41 13.21 -7.36
N ILE A 13 4.52 13.81 -6.17
CA ILE A 13 3.55 14.79 -5.66
C ILE A 13 3.45 16.03 -6.58
N SER A 14 4.57 16.52 -7.13
CA SER A 14 4.58 17.70 -8.00
C SER A 14 3.88 17.48 -9.36
N ASN A 15 3.76 16.23 -9.81
CA ASN A 15 3.08 15.88 -11.07
C ASN A 15 1.58 15.54 -10.88
N ILE A 16 1.10 15.52 -9.62
CA ILE A 16 -0.27 15.15 -9.21
C ILE A 16 -1.00 16.40 -8.67
N TYR A 17 -0.96 17.51 -9.41
CA TYR A 17 -1.74 18.70 -9.08
C TYR A 17 -2.90 18.91 -10.06
N TRP A 18 -3.87 17.98 -10.08
CA TRP A 18 -5.22 18.30 -10.57
C TRP A 18 -6.34 17.59 -9.76
N LYS A 19 -7.07 18.44 -9.03
CA LYS A 19 -8.45 18.33 -8.50
C LYS A 19 -8.70 17.50 -7.23
N SER A 20 -8.61 18.26 -6.14
CA SER A 20 -9.20 18.19 -4.79
C SER A 20 -10.70 17.83 -4.68
N ASN A 21 -11.35 17.30 -5.72
CA ASN A 21 -12.71 16.72 -5.65
C ASN A 21 -12.78 15.24 -6.10
N PHE A 22 -11.66 14.63 -6.53
CA PHE A 22 -11.65 13.22 -6.97
C PHE A 22 -11.41 12.24 -5.80
N CYS A 23 -10.54 12.57 -4.84
CA CYS A 23 -10.27 11.72 -3.66
C CYS A 23 -11.51 11.49 -2.79
N ALA A 24 -12.37 12.50 -2.62
CA ALA A 24 -13.63 12.34 -1.87
C ALA A 24 -14.65 11.45 -2.60
N MET A 25 -14.59 11.36 -3.94
CA MET A 25 -15.48 10.53 -4.75
C MET A 25 -15.04 9.05 -4.76
N ILE A 26 -13.73 8.78 -4.71
CA ILE A 26 -13.20 7.42 -4.59
C ILE A 26 -13.37 6.87 -3.17
N MET A 27 -13.17 7.68 -2.13
CA MET A 27 -13.35 7.22 -0.74
C MET A 27 -14.81 6.94 -0.37
N ARG A 28 -15.79 7.59 -0.99
CA ARG A 28 -17.23 7.34 -0.73
C ARG A 28 -17.81 6.11 -1.46
N ASN A 29 -17.06 5.49 -2.37
CA ASN A 29 -17.54 4.41 -3.25
C ASN A 29 -16.69 3.13 -3.14
N TYR A 30 -16.25 2.76 -1.94
CA TYR A 30 -15.78 1.38 -1.66
C TYR A 30 -16.87 0.32 -1.73
N LYS A 31 -18.09 0.68 -2.18
CA LYS A 31 -19.06 -0.25 -2.75
C LYS A 31 -18.67 -0.69 -4.18
N LEU A 32 -17.42 -1.12 -4.35
CA LEU A 32 -16.85 -1.66 -5.59
C LEU A 32 -16.99 -3.20 -5.69
N SER A 33 -17.79 -3.82 -4.84
CA SER A 33 -18.14 -5.25 -4.94
C SER A 33 -19.01 -5.59 -6.16
N LEU A 34 -19.56 -4.60 -6.86
CA LEU A 34 -20.45 -4.79 -8.02
C LEU A 34 -19.86 -4.35 -9.38
N ILE A 35 -18.65 -3.74 -9.41
CA ILE A 35 -18.07 -3.16 -10.65
C ILE A 35 -16.67 -3.73 -10.99
N MET A 36 -15.98 -4.34 -10.02
CA MET A 36 -14.71 -5.05 -10.23
C MET A 36 -14.94 -6.55 -10.39
N ASN A 37 -14.36 -7.13 -11.45
CA ASN A 37 -14.40 -8.57 -11.68
C ASN A 37 -13.06 -9.22 -11.24
N LEU A 38 -12.57 -8.87 -10.04
CA LEU A 38 -11.38 -9.46 -9.42
C LEU A 38 -11.68 -9.90 -7.98
N PRO A 39 -11.25 -11.11 -7.57
CA PRO A 39 -11.24 -11.48 -6.16
C PRO A 39 -10.42 -10.45 -5.34
N PRO A 40 -10.87 -10.04 -4.14
CA PRO A 40 -10.16 -9.05 -3.32
C PRO A 40 -8.69 -9.38 -3.07
N GLN A 41 -8.37 -10.66 -2.86
CA GLN A 41 -7.00 -11.13 -2.69
C GLN A 41 -6.14 -10.88 -3.93
N LYS A 42 -6.67 -11.13 -5.13
CA LYS A 42 -5.97 -10.88 -6.39
C LYS A 42 -5.81 -9.37 -6.63
N PHE A 43 -6.81 -8.57 -6.29
CA PHE A 43 -6.69 -7.10 -6.35
C PHE A 43 -5.53 -6.61 -5.46
N ARG A 44 -5.48 -7.04 -4.20
CA ARG A 44 -4.42 -6.67 -3.25
C ARG A 44 -3.03 -7.09 -3.73
N GLU A 45 -2.90 -8.29 -4.30
CA GLU A 45 -1.63 -8.76 -4.85
C GLU A 45 -1.12 -7.88 -6.00
N ILE A 46 -2.01 -7.43 -6.88
CA ILE A 46 -1.65 -6.59 -8.03
C ILE A 46 -1.29 -5.18 -7.57
N VAL A 47 -2.04 -4.62 -6.61
CA VAL A 47 -1.69 -3.34 -5.97
C VAL A 47 -0.29 -3.42 -5.35
N PHE A 48 0.00 -4.48 -4.59
CA PHE A 48 1.35 -4.72 -4.05
C PHE A 48 2.42 -4.78 -5.14
N GLN A 49 2.17 -5.51 -6.24
CA GLN A 49 3.13 -5.62 -7.34
C GLN A 49 3.41 -4.28 -8.02
N ILE A 50 2.39 -3.43 -8.18
CA ILE A 50 2.55 -2.09 -8.74
C ILE A 50 3.37 -1.22 -7.78
N LEU A 51 3.03 -1.19 -6.49
CA LEU A 51 3.81 -0.46 -5.46
C LEU A 51 5.28 -0.88 -5.47
N TYR A 52 5.53 -2.19 -5.53
CA TYR A 52 6.89 -2.73 -5.62
C TYR A 52 7.61 -2.32 -6.91
N ALA A 53 6.93 -2.33 -8.06
CA ALA A 53 7.52 -1.91 -9.33
C ALA A 53 7.97 -0.43 -9.31
N PHE A 54 7.21 0.44 -8.63
CA PHE A 54 7.56 1.86 -8.46
C PHE A 54 8.86 2.09 -7.66
N ASP A 55 9.30 1.13 -6.85
CA ASP A 55 10.57 1.28 -6.13
C ASP A 55 11.80 1.19 -7.06
N PHE A 56 11.64 0.61 -8.26
CA PHE A 56 12.74 0.31 -9.18
C PHE A 56 12.58 0.93 -10.56
N THR A 57 11.43 1.53 -10.86
CA THR A 57 11.11 1.98 -12.21
C THR A 57 10.44 3.36 -12.20
N ASP A 58 10.72 4.15 -13.24
CA ASP A 58 10.10 5.45 -13.49
C ASP A 58 9.01 5.34 -14.57
N LEU A 59 8.28 4.22 -14.60
CA LEU A 59 7.27 3.95 -15.64
C LEU A 59 6.10 4.93 -15.54
N ILE A 60 5.61 5.35 -16.71
CA ILE A 60 4.38 6.14 -16.81
C ILE A 60 3.14 5.25 -16.74
N GLU A 61 1.96 5.85 -16.53
CA GLU A 61 0.69 5.11 -16.35
C GLU A 61 0.48 4.04 -17.43
N ASP A 62 0.58 4.40 -18.71
CA ASP A 62 0.31 3.46 -19.81
C ASP A 62 1.25 2.24 -19.79
N GLU A 63 2.52 2.43 -19.44
CA GLU A 63 3.52 1.35 -19.33
C GLU A 63 3.20 0.41 -18.17
N ILE A 64 2.81 0.96 -17.01
CA ILE A 64 2.36 0.17 -15.85
C ILE A 64 1.10 -0.62 -16.21
N LEU A 65 0.11 0.00 -16.85
CA LEU A 65 -1.13 -0.66 -17.23
C LEU A 65 -0.86 -1.81 -18.21
N GLU A 66 -0.04 -1.59 -19.23
CA GLU A 66 0.32 -2.63 -20.19
C GLU A 66 1.04 -3.79 -19.51
N MET A 67 2.04 -3.50 -18.67
CA MET A 67 2.79 -4.49 -17.90
C MET A 67 1.84 -5.35 -17.04
N VAL A 68 0.99 -4.71 -16.25
CA VAL A 68 0.07 -5.40 -15.33
C VAL A 68 -0.97 -6.23 -16.09
N MET A 69 -1.54 -5.70 -17.17
CA MET A 69 -2.47 -6.44 -18.02
C MET A 69 -1.84 -7.72 -18.54
N LYS A 70 -0.61 -7.63 -19.05
CA LYS A 70 0.13 -8.74 -19.63
C LYS A 70 0.53 -9.79 -18.59
N LEU A 71 1.12 -9.36 -17.47
CA LEU A 71 1.63 -10.26 -16.43
C LEU A 71 0.50 -10.92 -15.62
N CYS A 72 -0.53 -10.15 -15.24
CA CYS A 72 -1.59 -10.62 -14.36
C CYS A 72 -2.81 -11.20 -15.10
N LYS A 73 -2.83 -11.07 -16.43
CA LYS A 73 -3.92 -11.49 -17.33
C LYS A 73 -5.25 -10.88 -16.88
N ILE A 74 -5.30 -9.55 -16.82
CA ILE A 74 -6.49 -8.79 -16.41
C ILE A 74 -6.87 -7.75 -17.47
N SER A 75 -8.12 -7.26 -17.40
CA SER A 75 -8.58 -6.18 -18.27
C SER A 75 -7.91 -4.85 -17.94
N LYS A 76 -7.86 -3.92 -18.91
CA LYS A 76 -7.38 -2.54 -18.69
C LYS A 76 -8.12 -1.85 -17.56
N LYS A 77 -9.44 -2.08 -17.45
CA LYS A 77 -10.27 -1.55 -16.36
C LYS A 77 -9.78 -2.00 -14.98
N ASN A 78 -9.49 -3.29 -14.82
CA ASN A 78 -9.01 -3.83 -13.55
C ASN A 78 -7.58 -3.35 -13.25
N ALA A 79 -6.71 -3.25 -14.26
CA ALA A 79 -5.36 -2.71 -14.10
C ALA A 79 -5.41 -1.25 -13.64
N LYS A 80 -6.28 -0.44 -14.27
CA LYS A 80 -6.49 0.95 -13.90
C LYS A 80 -6.98 1.11 -12.45
N ALA A 81 -7.93 0.29 -12.01
CA ALA A 81 -8.40 0.31 -10.63
C ALA A 81 -7.28 0.00 -9.61
N CYS A 82 -6.39 -0.96 -9.93
CA CYS A 82 -5.24 -1.27 -9.07
C CYS A 82 -4.23 -0.10 -9.04
N TYR A 83 -3.97 0.51 -10.20
CA TYR A 83 -3.09 1.69 -10.33
C TYR A 83 -3.64 2.89 -9.54
N GLU A 84 -4.94 3.18 -9.68
CA GLU A 84 -5.61 4.26 -8.92
C GLU A 84 -5.52 4.03 -7.40
N LYS A 85 -5.67 2.79 -6.92
CA LYS A 85 -5.43 2.47 -5.50
C LYS A 85 -4.00 2.79 -5.08
N CYS A 86 -3.00 2.52 -5.92
CA CYS A 86 -1.60 2.86 -5.63
C CYS A 86 -1.38 4.37 -5.49
N LEU A 87 -2.00 5.17 -6.36
CA LEU A 87 -1.92 6.63 -6.27
C LEU A 87 -2.45 7.16 -4.93
N ILE A 88 -3.59 6.62 -4.48
CA ILE A 88 -4.19 7.01 -3.20
C ILE A 88 -3.29 6.58 -2.03
N ILE A 89 -2.65 5.42 -2.12
CA ILE A 89 -1.65 4.98 -1.12
C ILE A 89 -0.46 5.93 -1.09
N PHE A 90 0.02 6.39 -2.26
CA PHE A 90 1.14 7.34 -2.36
C PHE A 90 0.84 8.67 -1.66
N GLU A 91 -0.39 9.17 -1.76
CA GLU A 91 -0.83 10.38 -1.04
C GLU A 91 -0.75 10.24 0.49
N LYS A 92 -0.74 9.00 1.00
CA LYS A 92 -0.74 8.70 2.44
C LYS A 92 0.60 8.27 3.00
N LEU A 93 1.66 8.14 2.18
CA LEU A 93 2.95 7.65 2.66
C LEU A 93 3.58 8.54 3.73
N GLN A 94 3.39 9.86 3.67
CA GLN A 94 3.91 10.77 4.71
C GLN A 94 3.25 10.53 6.08
N GLU A 95 2.03 9.99 6.11
CA GLU A 95 1.34 9.59 7.35
C GLU A 95 1.71 8.15 7.76
N ILE A 96 1.87 7.24 6.79
CA ILE A 96 2.08 5.80 7.00
C ILE A 96 3.53 5.46 7.39
N ASP A 97 4.51 5.99 6.67
CA ASP A 97 5.92 5.60 6.84
C ASP A 97 6.46 5.92 8.25
N PRO A 98 6.12 7.05 8.90
CA PRO A 98 6.50 7.30 10.29
C PRO A 98 5.93 6.27 11.28
N ILE A 99 4.72 5.75 11.05
CA ILE A 99 4.11 4.71 11.89
C ILE A 99 4.88 3.39 11.76
N ILE A 100 5.28 3.03 10.54
CA ILE A 100 6.13 1.85 10.30
C ILE A 100 7.49 2.04 10.99
N ALA A 101 8.12 3.20 10.82
CA ALA A 101 9.42 3.47 11.41
C ALA A 101 9.38 3.42 12.95
N GLY A 102 8.32 3.96 13.57
CA GLY A 102 8.16 3.97 15.04
C GLY A 102 7.82 2.60 15.65
N SER A 103 7.28 1.66 14.87
CA SER A 103 6.90 0.33 15.35
C SER A 103 8.02 -0.71 15.31
N SER A 104 9.20 -0.32 14.78
CA SER A 104 10.41 -1.16 14.76
C SER A 104 11.65 -0.40 15.26
N PRO A 105 11.75 -0.04 16.56
CA PRO A 105 12.83 0.81 17.06
C PRO A 105 14.22 0.19 16.92
N SER A 106 14.30 -1.14 16.94
CA SER A 106 15.53 -1.91 16.77
C SER A 106 15.91 -2.15 15.30
N TYR A 107 15.07 -1.73 14.35
CA TYR A 107 15.27 -1.94 12.92
C TYR A 107 15.18 -0.60 12.18
N GLU A 108 16.31 -0.13 11.65
CA GLU A 108 16.33 1.08 10.84
C GLU A 108 15.35 0.92 9.66
N PHE A 109 14.44 1.88 9.47
CA PHE A 109 13.44 1.85 8.38
C PHE A 109 14.07 1.69 6.99
N GLN A 110 15.31 2.14 6.80
CA GLN A 110 16.08 1.98 5.57
C GLN A 110 16.53 0.54 5.30
N ARG A 111 16.58 -0.32 6.32
CA ARG A 111 16.95 -1.73 6.24
C ARG A 111 15.76 -2.66 5.98
N ILE A 112 14.53 -2.15 6.08
CA ILE A 112 13.33 -2.89 5.71
C ILE A 112 13.36 -3.08 4.19
N SER A 113 13.22 -4.33 3.74
CA SER A 113 13.22 -4.64 2.32
C SER A 113 12.06 -3.94 1.61
N SER A 114 12.22 -3.66 0.32
CA SER A 114 11.14 -3.07 -0.51
C SER A 114 9.85 -3.92 -0.47
N VAL A 115 9.98 -5.25 -0.42
CA VAL A 115 8.84 -6.17 -0.27
C VAL A 115 8.10 -5.93 1.04
N GLU A 116 8.79 -6.01 2.19
CA GLU A 116 8.18 -5.82 3.51
C GLU A 116 7.56 -4.43 3.63
N LYS A 117 8.27 -3.40 3.16
CA LYS A 117 7.82 -2.01 3.23
C LYS A 117 6.53 -1.80 2.47
N ASN A 118 6.42 -2.31 1.24
CA ASN A 118 5.20 -2.15 0.44
C ASN A 118 4.04 -3.00 0.97
N ILE A 119 4.29 -4.16 1.57
CA ILE A 119 3.26 -4.92 2.28
C ILE A 119 2.73 -4.11 3.47
N LEU A 120 3.63 -3.58 4.31
CA LEU A 120 3.26 -2.79 5.47
C LEU A 120 2.48 -1.54 5.05
N ARG A 121 2.95 -0.80 4.04
CA ARG A 121 2.28 0.40 3.52
C ARG A 121 0.86 0.10 3.04
N LEU A 122 0.68 -0.95 2.25
CA LEU A 122 -0.62 -1.36 1.76
C LEU A 122 -1.56 -1.75 2.92
N THR A 123 -1.09 -2.59 3.84
CA THR A 123 -1.90 -3.03 4.98
C THR A 123 -2.26 -1.88 5.91
N LEU A 124 -1.32 -0.96 6.19
CA LEU A 124 -1.58 0.23 6.99
C LEU A 124 -2.55 1.18 6.33
N PHE A 125 -2.43 1.38 5.02
CA PHE A 125 -3.40 2.17 4.29
C PHE A 125 -4.82 1.62 4.50
N GLU A 126 -5.01 0.31 4.35
CA GLU A 126 -6.30 -0.35 4.56
C GLU A 126 -6.76 -0.21 6.03
N MET A 127 -5.87 -0.37 7.00
CA MET A 127 -6.23 -0.21 8.42
C MET A 127 -6.65 1.22 8.80
N LEU A 128 -6.06 2.23 8.16
CA LEU A 128 -6.21 3.63 8.57
C LEU A 128 -7.26 4.40 7.76
N PHE A 129 -7.48 4.02 6.51
CA PHE A 129 -8.26 4.81 5.56
C PHE A 129 -9.37 4.01 4.85
N ASP A 130 -9.48 2.71 5.09
CA ASP A 130 -10.54 1.86 4.54
C ASP A 130 -11.52 1.45 5.66
N GLU A 131 -12.51 2.32 5.93
CA GLU A 131 -13.46 2.17 7.04
C GLU A 131 -14.31 0.88 6.96
N ASP A 132 -14.44 0.31 5.76
CA ASP A 132 -15.24 -0.88 5.51
C ASP A 132 -14.48 -2.20 5.82
N MET A 133 -13.15 -2.14 6.01
CA MET A 133 -12.33 -3.32 6.21
C MET A 133 -11.83 -3.44 7.66
N PRO A 134 -12.25 -4.47 8.44
CA PRO A 134 -11.82 -4.61 9.82
C PRO A 134 -10.30 -4.77 9.93
N GLU A 135 -9.65 -4.04 10.86
CA GLU A 135 -8.19 -4.01 11.01
C GLU A 135 -7.55 -5.42 11.09
N LYS A 136 -8.20 -6.37 11.77
CA LYS A 136 -7.72 -7.77 11.86
C LYS A 136 -7.69 -8.50 10.52
N VAL A 137 -8.62 -8.19 9.61
CA VAL A 137 -8.66 -8.75 8.26
C VAL A 137 -7.51 -8.15 7.44
N CYS A 138 -7.26 -6.84 7.55
CA CYS A 138 -6.12 -6.18 6.91
C CYS A 138 -4.79 -6.84 7.33
N ILE A 139 -4.62 -7.08 8.63
CA ILE A 139 -3.42 -7.73 9.20
C ILE A 139 -3.25 -9.15 8.63
N SER A 140 -4.31 -9.97 8.65
CA SER A 140 -4.30 -11.33 8.09
C SER A 140 -3.87 -11.33 6.61
N GLU A 141 -4.40 -10.40 5.83
CA GLU A 141 -4.07 -10.26 4.41
C GLU A 141 -2.63 -9.75 4.17
N GLY A 142 -2.12 -8.87 5.02
CA GLY A 142 -0.71 -8.45 5.00
C GLY A 142 0.24 -9.62 5.26
N ILE A 143 -0.06 -10.45 6.25
CA ILE A 143 0.72 -11.67 6.56
C ILE A 143 0.64 -12.66 5.39
N ARG A 144 -0.53 -12.79 4.75
CA ARG A 144 -0.70 -13.63 3.56
C ARG A 144 0.17 -13.16 2.39
N LEU A 145 0.28 -11.85 2.16
CA LEU A 145 1.19 -11.30 1.15
C LEU A 145 2.65 -11.60 1.50
N ALA A 146 3.05 -11.44 2.76
CA ALA A 146 4.42 -11.72 3.20
C ALA A 146 4.81 -13.18 2.97
N LYS A 147 3.90 -14.13 3.29
CA LYS A 147 4.09 -15.55 3.00
C LYS A 147 4.23 -15.85 1.51
N LYS A 148 3.55 -15.08 0.65
CA LYS A 148 3.52 -15.30 -0.80
C LYS A 148 4.74 -14.71 -1.51
N PHE A 149 5.20 -13.54 -1.08
CA PHE A 149 6.19 -12.74 -1.80
C PHE A 149 7.53 -12.57 -1.07
N SER A 150 7.68 -13.15 0.12
CA SER A 150 8.85 -12.95 0.97
C SER A 150 9.28 -14.23 1.70
N THR A 151 10.27 -14.11 2.59
CA THR A 151 10.78 -15.25 3.37
C THR A 151 9.96 -15.50 4.63
N THR A 152 10.24 -16.59 5.33
CA THR A 152 9.61 -16.90 6.63
C THR A 152 10.00 -15.86 7.68
N GLU A 153 11.25 -15.39 7.66
CA GLU A 153 11.74 -14.32 8.53
C GLU A 153 10.98 -13.01 8.29
N SER A 154 10.81 -12.62 7.03
CA SER A 154 10.03 -11.44 6.65
C SER A 154 8.56 -11.57 7.03
N THR A 155 7.99 -12.76 6.96
CA THR A 155 6.61 -13.01 7.44
C THR A 155 6.50 -12.76 8.95
N ALA A 156 7.46 -13.26 9.73
CA ALA A 156 7.49 -13.04 11.18
C ALA A 156 7.70 -11.56 11.52
N PHE A 157 8.58 -10.88 10.77
CA PHE A 157 8.81 -9.44 10.90
C PHE A 157 7.55 -8.61 10.62
N VAL A 158 6.89 -8.83 9.47
CA VAL A 158 5.65 -8.14 9.10
C VAL A 158 4.56 -8.35 10.16
N ASN A 159 4.41 -9.59 10.65
CA ASN A 159 3.46 -9.88 11.72
C ASN A 159 3.78 -9.09 12.99
N ALA A 160 5.04 -9.08 13.43
CA ALA A 160 5.44 -8.37 14.65
C ALA A 160 5.21 -6.85 14.56
N VAL A 161 5.50 -6.24 13.40
CA VAL A 161 5.27 -4.81 13.16
C VAL A 161 3.78 -4.49 13.21
N LEU A 162 2.95 -5.26 12.49
CA LEU A 162 1.50 -5.04 12.46
C LEU A 162 0.85 -5.24 13.83
N ASP A 163 1.29 -6.26 14.58
CA ASP A 163 0.82 -6.52 15.94
C ASP A 163 1.17 -5.36 16.89
N ASN A 164 2.37 -4.78 16.77
CA ASN A 164 2.78 -3.65 17.58
C ASN A 164 1.92 -2.41 17.30
N ILE A 165 1.69 -2.11 16.02
CA ILE A 165 0.86 -0.98 15.60
C ILE A 165 -0.58 -1.17 16.10
N TYR A 166 -1.15 -2.37 15.92
CA TYR A 166 -2.51 -2.67 16.35
C TYR A 166 -2.69 -2.48 17.86
N LYS A 167 -1.76 -3.01 18.68
CA LYS A 167 -1.79 -2.84 20.14
C LYS A 167 -1.65 -1.37 20.55
N THR A 168 -0.75 -0.63 19.91
CA THR A 168 -0.54 0.79 20.19
C THR A 168 -1.82 1.59 19.91
N ARG A 169 -2.50 1.30 18.79
CA ARG A 169 -3.78 1.94 18.46
C ARG A 169 -4.87 1.64 19.48
N LEU A 170 -4.98 0.40 19.94
CA LEU A 170 -5.94 0.03 20.99
C LEU A 170 -5.67 0.75 22.31
N ALA A 171 -4.40 1.01 22.65
CA ALA A 171 -4.04 1.72 23.87
C ALA A 171 -4.36 3.23 23.83
N VAL A 172 -4.43 3.84 22.65
CA VAL A 172 -4.76 5.27 22.47
C VAL A 172 -6.28 5.49 22.30
N ALA A 173 -7.03 4.45 21.96
CA ALA A 173 -8.49 4.51 21.79
C ALA A 173 -9.27 4.45 23.13
N HIS A 174 -8.57 4.40 24.26
CA HIS A 174 -9.11 4.37 25.63
C HIS A 174 -8.52 5.53 26.45
#